data_AF-A0A9P0JJ54-F1
#
_entry.id   AF-A0A9P0JJ54-F1
#
_cell.length_a   1.000
_cell.length_b   1.000
_cell.length_c   1.000
_cell.angle_alpha   90.00
_cell.angle_beta   90.00
_cell.angle_gamma   90.00
#
_symmetry.space_group_name_H-M   'P 1'
#
loop_
_entity.id
_entity.type
_entity.pdbx_description
1 polymer ?
#
loop_
_entity_poly.entity_id
_entity_poly.type
_entity_poly.pdbx_seq_one_letter_code
_entity_poly.pdbx_strand_id
1 'polypeptide(L)'
;MPADTDVLSELDLGEPPQELLEWAKENINEDLETRDELLEELRNLIYERGECIPHRTDDAFLLRFLRARMFNVRKAHRLLVNYYEFKENNPEFYDGVNLRNLLRIGDKDIITVPPYREQTGRRILLYRMGQHLRSISSPLSNKAVVS
;
A
#
# COMPACT_ATOMS: atom_id res chain seq x y z
N MET A 1 2.39 -30.27 -20.45
CA MET A 1 2.49 -28.86 -20.05
C MET A 1 3.95 -28.49 -20.14
N PRO A 2 4.37 -27.54 -21.00
CA PRO A 2 5.75 -27.11 -21.03
C PRO A 2 6.07 -26.39 -19.71
N ALA A 3 7.32 -26.50 -19.27
CA ALA A 3 7.81 -26.12 -17.96
C ALA A 3 7.38 -24.71 -17.54
N ASP A 4 6.86 -24.60 -16.31
CA ASP A 4 6.70 -23.35 -15.58
C ASP A 4 8.03 -22.61 -15.63
N THR A 5 8.10 -21.58 -16.46
CA THR A 5 9.17 -20.60 -16.34
C THR A 5 8.75 -19.77 -15.13
N ASP A 6 9.31 -20.08 -13.97
CA ASP A 6 9.05 -19.39 -12.71
C ASP A 6 9.41 -17.90 -12.88
N VAL A 7 8.43 -17.09 -13.33
CA VAL A 7 8.57 -15.64 -13.35
C VAL A 7 8.52 -15.19 -11.90
N LEU A 8 9.69 -14.99 -11.31
CA LEU A 8 9.82 -14.53 -9.93
C LEU A 8 9.31 -13.10 -9.82
N SER A 9 8.53 -12.83 -8.76
CA SER A 9 8.10 -11.49 -8.42
C SER A 9 9.31 -10.70 -7.88
N GLU A 10 9.96 -9.92 -8.74
CA GLU A 10 11.09 -9.08 -8.33
C GLU A 10 10.62 -7.72 -7.77
N LEU A 11 11.33 -7.23 -6.76
CA LEU A 11 11.13 -5.88 -6.23
C LEU A 11 11.94 -4.90 -7.08
N ASP A 12 11.26 -3.95 -7.71
CA ASP A 12 11.88 -2.90 -8.50
C ASP A 12 12.53 -1.87 -7.56
N LEU A 13 13.77 -2.16 -7.15
CA LEU A 13 14.58 -1.32 -6.26
C LEU A 13 15.57 -0.42 -7.02
N GLY A 14 15.67 -0.58 -8.34
CA GLY A 14 16.56 0.20 -9.20
C GLY A 14 16.02 1.58 -9.54
N GLU A 15 16.81 2.34 -10.30
CA GLU A 15 16.38 3.63 -10.83
C GLU A 15 15.22 3.45 -11.82
N PRO A 16 14.20 4.32 -11.75
CA PRO A 16 13.10 4.28 -12.71
C PRO A 16 13.60 4.61 -14.13
N PRO A 17 13.04 3.98 -15.18
CA PRO A 17 13.39 4.30 -16.56
C PRO A 17 13.05 5.76 -16.89
N GLN A 18 13.80 6.33 -17.84
CA GLN A 18 13.67 7.74 -18.25
C GLN A 18 12.22 8.13 -18.64
N GLU A 19 11.52 7.26 -19.37
CA GLU A 19 10.12 7.46 -19.74
C GLU A 19 9.20 7.65 -18.52
N LEU A 20 9.46 6.89 -17.43
CA LEU A 20 8.67 7.01 -16.21
C LEU A 20 8.97 8.31 -15.47
N LEU A 21 10.22 8.79 -15.52
CA LEU A 21 10.61 10.08 -14.95
C LEU A 21 9.94 11.24 -15.68
N GLU A 22 9.92 11.20 -17.01
CA GLU A 22 9.23 12.19 -17.86
C GLU A 22 7.73 12.19 -17.60
N TRP A 23 7.11 11.01 -17.57
CA TRP A 23 5.71 10.86 -17.20
C TRP A 23 5.43 11.44 -15.81
N ALA A 24 6.29 11.17 -14.82
CA ALA A 24 6.10 11.65 -13.46
C ALA A 24 6.20 13.18 -13.37
N LYS A 25 7.13 13.79 -14.13
CA LYS A 25 7.24 15.24 -14.25
C LYS A 25 5.97 15.87 -14.81
N GLU A 26 5.41 15.30 -15.88
CA GLU A 26 4.22 15.83 -16.56
C GLU A 26 2.91 15.58 -15.80
N ASN A 27 2.78 14.45 -15.11
CA ASN A 27 1.50 13.99 -14.58
C ASN A 27 1.36 14.18 -13.06
N ILE A 28 2.47 14.18 -12.32
CA ILE A 28 2.46 14.31 -10.85
C ILE A 28 3.40 15.39 -10.32
N ASN A 29 3.98 16.22 -11.19
CA ASN A 29 4.93 17.29 -10.86
C ASN A 29 6.17 16.79 -10.10
N GLU A 30 6.59 15.54 -10.34
CA GLU A 30 7.82 15.03 -9.75
C GLU A 30 9.01 15.44 -10.63
N ASP A 31 9.67 16.53 -10.26
CA ASP A 31 10.88 17.01 -10.94
C ASP A 31 12.13 16.73 -10.09
N LEU A 32 13.20 16.22 -10.71
CA LEU A 32 14.44 15.93 -9.99
C LEU A 32 15.10 17.18 -9.41
N GLU A 33 14.92 18.33 -10.07
CA GLU A 33 15.50 19.60 -9.65
C GLU A 33 14.84 20.19 -8.40
N THR A 34 13.54 19.92 -8.19
CA THR A 34 12.76 20.50 -7.06
C THR A 34 12.42 19.47 -5.99
N ARG A 35 12.69 18.19 -6.23
CA ARG A 35 12.32 17.08 -5.32
C ARG A 35 12.88 17.28 -3.91
N ASP A 36 14.16 17.60 -3.80
CA ASP A 36 14.83 17.74 -2.51
C ASP A 36 14.31 18.95 -1.73
N GLU A 37 14.04 20.06 -2.42
CA GLU A 37 13.41 21.26 -1.83
C GLU A 37 12.01 20.95 -1.27
N LEU A 38 11.17 20.26 -2.04
CA LEU A 38 9.80 19.92 -1.61
C LEU A 38 9.78 18.88 -0.48
N LEU A 39 10.79 18.01 -0.41
CA LEU A 39 10.99 17.09 0.71
C LEU A 39 11.33 17.85 1.99
N GLU A 40 12.26 18.82 1.93
CA GLU A 40 12.57 19.69 3.05
C GLU A 40 11.38 20.57 3.46
N GLU A 41 10.63 21.11 2.51
CA GLU A 41 9.39 21.85 2.80
C GLU A 41 8.39 20.97 3.58
N LEU A 42 8.22 19.71 3.18
CA LEU A 42 7.34 18.78 3.90
C LEU A 42 7.87 18.47 5.30
N ARG A 43 9.18 18.26 5.48
CA ARG A 43 9.79 18.04 6.81
C ARG A 43 9.56 19.22 7.74
N ASN A 44 9.82 20.43 7.25
CA ASN A 44 9.60 21.66 8.00
C ASN A 44 8.12 21.80 8.38
N LEU A 45 7.22 21.55 7.43
CA LEU A 45 5.78 21.64 7.68
C LEU A 45 5.29 20.64 8.75
N ILE A 46 5.83 19.41 8.74
CA ILE A 46 5.54 18.40 9.78
C ILE A 46 5.97 18.92 11.15
N TYR A 47 7.20 19.45 11.24
CA TYR A 47 7.75 19.97 12.49
C TYR A 47 6.97 21.19 13.00
N GLU A 48 6.71 22.16 12.12
CA GLU A 48 6.03 23.42 12.46
C GLU A 48 4.60 23.20 12.94
N ARG A 49 3.86 22.28 12.31
CA ARG A 49 2.45 22.05 12.65
C ARG A 49 2.29 21.12 13.84
N GLY A 50 3.19 20.15 14.02
CA GLY A 50 3.14 19.20 15.13
C GLY A 50 1.84 18.39 15.21
N GLU A 51 1.10 18.26 14.10
CA GLU A 51 -0.20 17.56 14.06
C GLU A 51 -0.03 16.04 14.12
N CYS A 52 1.16 15.51 13.84
CA CYS A 52 1.52 14.11 14.02
C CYS A 52 3.00 13.95 14.35
N ILE A 53 3.40 12.80 14.90
CA ILE A 53 4.80 12.46 15.18
C ILE A 53 5.19 11.24 14.34
N PRO A 54 5.73 11.44 13.13
CA PRO A 54 6.10 10.33 12.28
C PRO A 54 7.25 9.49 12.87
N HIS A 55 7.13 8.16 12.79
CA HIS A 55 8.23 7.26 13.14
C HIS A 55 9.43 7.37 12.18
N ARG A 56 9.22 7.90 10.98
CA ARG A 56 10.22 8.09 9.92
C ARG A 56 9.94 9.36 9.12
N THR A 57 11.01 10.01 8.69
CA THR A 57 11.00 11.22 7.85
C THR A 57 12.11 11.20 6.78
N ASP A 58 12.65 10.03 6.45
CA ASP A 58 13.61 9.88 5.34
C ASP A 58 12.92 10.06 3.97
N ASP A 59 13.71 10.36 2.93
CA ASP A 59 13.19 10.72 1.60
C ASP A 59 12.29 9.63 1.02
N ALA A 60 12.73 8.37 1.09
CA ALA A 60 11.98 7.24 0.54
C ALA A 60 10.61 7.09 1.20
N PHE A 61 10.50 7.37 2.51
CA PHE A 61 9.22 7.36 3.21
C PHE A 61 8.34 8.55 2.80
N LEU A 62 8.87 9.77 2.81
CA LEU A 62 8.10 10.99 2.54
C LEU A 62 7.68 11.12 1.07
N LEU A 63 8.50 10.65 0.12
CA LEU A 63 8.17 10.62 -1.31
C LEU A 63 6.88 9.89 -1.61
N ARG A 64 6.50 8.88 -0.80
CA ARG A 64 5.23 8.15 -0.96
C ARG A 64 4.03 9.08 -0.83
N PHE A 65 4.09 10.04 0.09
CA PHE A 65 3.02 11.00 0.35
C PHE A 65 3.00 12.12 -0.69
N LEU A 66 4.17 12.61 -1.09
CA LEU A 66 4.31 13.60 -2.16
C LEU A 66 3.78 13.04 -3.49
N ARG A 67 4.23 11.85 -3.91
CA ARG A 67 3.76 11.18 -5.13
C ARG A 67 2.24 10.95 -5.12
N ALA A 68 1.69 10.50 -3.98
CA ALA A 68 0.26 10.30 -3.83
C ALA A 68 -0.57 11.59 -3.94
N ARG A 69 0.07 12.76 -3.84
CA ARG A 69 -0.57 14.08 -3.86
C ARG A 69 0.03 15.02 -4.92
N MET A 70 0.63 14.46 -5.97
CA MET A 70 1.18 15.21 -7.11
C MET A 70 2.13 16.33 -6.68
N PHE A 71 2.98 16.00 -5.70
CA PHE A 71 3.97 16.91 -5.11
C PHE A 71 3.38 18.18 -4.47
N ASN A 72 2.09 18.17 -4.13
CA ASN A 72 1.48 19.23 -3.33
C ASN A 72 1.77 19.00 -1.83
N VAL A 73 2.73 19.76 -1.28
CA VAL A 73 3.24 19.61 0.10
C VAL A 73 2.11 19.68 1.15
N ARG A 74 1.20 20.66 1.05
CA ARG A 74 0.08 20.80 2.00
C ARG A 74 -0.86 19.60 2.00
N LYS A 75 -1.20 19.08 0.81
CA LYS A 75 -2.04 17.88 0.67
C LYS A 75 -1.30 16.62 1.13
N ALA A 76 0.01 16.53 0.88
CA ALA A 76 0.85 15.44 1.35
C ALA A 76 0.94 15.41 2.88
N HIS A 77 1.15 16.56 3.52
CA HIS A 77 1.10 16.70 4.98
C HIS A 77 -0.25 16.26 5.54
N ARG A 78 -1.38 16.72 4.97
CA ARG A 78 -2.71 16.28 5.44
C ARG A 78 -2.88 14.75 5.29
N LEU A 79 -2.39 14.15 4.21
CA LEU A 79 -2.42 12.69 4.05
C LEU A 79 -1.56 11.98 5.11
N LEU A 80 -0.39 12.52 5.44
CA LEU A 80 0.49 11.98 6.48
C LEU A 80 -0.18 12.01 7.86
N VAL A 81 -0.78 13.14 8.24
CA VAL A 81 -1.52 13.27 9.50
C VAL A 81 -2.63 12.22 9.57
N ASN A 82 -3.48 12.15 8.54
CA ASN A 82 -4.55 11.15 8.47
C ASN A 82 -4.04 9.70 8.55
N TYR A 83 -2.84 9.42 8.00
CA TYR A 83 -2.22 8.10 8.08
C TYR A 83 -1.85 7.72 9.52
N TYR A 84 -1.31 8.65 10.30
CA TYR A 84 -1.00 8.41 11.72
C TYR A 84 -2.26 8.39 12.59
N GLU A 85 -3.21 9.31 12.38
CA GLU A 85 -4.50 9.28 13.06
C GLU A 85 -5.22 7.94 12.81
N PHE A 86 -5.18 7.41 11.60
CA PHE A 86 -5.78 6.10 11.29
C PHE A 86 -5.08 4.98 12.07
N LYS A 87 -3.75 5.00 12.18
CA LYS A 87 -3.00 4.01 12.95
C LYS A 87 -3.33 4.06 14.44
N GLU A 88 -3.36 5.26 15.02
CA GLU A 88 -3.66 5.48 16.43
C GLU A 88 -5.10 5.06 16.78
N ASN A 89 -6.05 5.33 15.88
CA ASN A 89 -7.46 5.01 16.10
C ASN A 89 -7.82 3.55 15.83
N ASN A 90 -6.96 2.79 15.16
CA ASN A 90 -7.23 1.39 14.80
C ASN A 90 -6.04 0.48 15.15
N PRO A 91 -5.63 0.43 16.44
CA PRO A 91 -4.46 -0.34 16.86
C PRO A 91 -4.60 -1.84 16.53
N GLU A 92 -5.81 -2.38 16.42
CA GLU A 92 -6.06 -3.79 16.06
C GLU A 92 -5.46 -4.22 14.71
N PHE A 93 -5.20 -3.26 13.79
CA PHE A 93 -4.56 -3.55 12.51
C PHE A 93 -3.03 -3.46 12.56
N TYR A 94 -2.45 -2.87 13.60
CA TYR A 94 -1.03 -2.50 13.65
C TYR A 94 -0.30 -3.08 14.87
N ASP A 95 -0.98 -3.26 15.99
CA ASP A 95 -0.44 -3.87 17.20
C ASP A 95 -0.38 -5.39 17.05
N GLY A 96 0.78 -5.96 17.35
CA GLY A 96 0.98 -7.41 17.30
C GLY A 96 0.88 -8.03 15.90
N VAL A 97 1.03 -7.22 14.83
CA VAL A 97 1.10 -7.75 13.45
C VAL A 97 2.23 -8.77 13.36
N ASN A 98 1.83 -10.03 13.24
CA ASN A 98 2.75 -11.15 13.16
C ASN A 98 2.88 -11.61 11.70
N LEU A 99 4.11 -11.62 11.19
CA LEU A 99 4.39 -12.03 9.82
C LEU A 99 3.86 -13.45 9.51
N ARG A 100 3.87 -14.38 10.48
CA ARG A 100 3.31 -15.73 10.29
C ARG A 100 1.79 -15.71 10.09
N ASN A 101 1.08 -14.83 10.79
CA ASN A 101 -0.36 -14.68 10.61
C ASN A 101 -0.70 -14.09 9.24
N LEU A 102 0.12 -13.15 8.75
CA LEU A 102 0.01 -12.59 7.40
C LEU A 102 0.32 -13.64 6.33
N LEU A 103 1.35 -14.47 6.50
CA LEU A 103 1.67 -15.57 5.59
C LEU A 103 0.48 -16.54 5.47
N ARG A 104 -0.19 -16.86 6.58
CA ARG A 104 -1.41 -17.69 6.55
C ARG A 104 -2.56 -17.08 5.75
N ILE A 105 -2.65 -15.76 5.63
CA ILE A 105 -3.63 -15.09 4.75
C ILE A 105 -3.21 -15.26 3.28
N GLY A 106 -1.91 -15.16 3.00
CA GLY A 106 -1.33 -15.46 1.69
C GLY A 106 -1.53 -16.92 1.27
N ASP A 107 -1.29 -17.87 2.17
CA ASP A 107 -1.46 -19.32 1.94
C ASP A 107 -2.91 -19.71 1.63
N LYS A 108 -3.88 -18.86 2.02
CA LYS A 108 -5.30 -19.05 1.74
C LYS A 108 -5.75 -18.40 0.43
N ASP A 109 -4.82 -17.89 -0.38
CA ASP A 109 -5.06 -17.15 -1.63
C ASP A 109 -6.07 -15.99 -1.47
N ILE A 110 -6.20 -15.42 -0.26
CA ILE A 110 -7.15 -14.33 0.00
C ILE A 110 -6.69 -13.06 -0.72
N ILE A 111 -5.38 -12.81 -0.68
CA ILE A 111 -4.71 -11.70 -1.37
C ILE A 111 -3.53 -12.30 -2.15
N THR A 112 -3.56 -12.17 -3.48
CA THR A 112 -2.47 -12.64 -4.35
C THR A 112 -1.92 -11.48 -5.17
N VAL A 113 -0.59 -11.36 -5.22
CA VAL A 113 0.13 -10.44 -6.11
C VAL A 113 0.77 -11.30 -7.21
N PRO A 114 0.19 -11.37 -8.43
CA PRO A 114 0.84 -12.08 -9.52
C PRO A 114 2.19 -11.43 -9.86
N PRO A 115 3.15 -12.20 -10.42
CA PRO A 115 4.47 -11.67 -10.78
C PRO A 115 4.40 -10.71 -11.99
N TYR A 116 3.28 -10.72 -12.72
CA TYR A 116 3.06 -9.86 -13.87
C TYR A 116 2.58 -8.46 -13.47
N ARG A 117 2.93 -7.47 -14.30
CA ARG A 117 2.40 -6.11 -14.23
C ARG A 117 1.34 -5.90 -15.30
N GLU A 118 0.48 -4.93 -15.07
CA GLU A 118 -0.39 -4.37 -16.11
C GLU A 118 0.48 -3.63 -17.17
N GLN A 119 -0.06 -3.36 -18.36
CA GLN A 119 0.68 -2.79 -19.50
C GLN A 119 1.37 -1.45 -19.19
N THR A 120 0.82 -0.67 -18.26
CA THR A 120 1.40 0.60 -17.79
C THR A 120 2.38 0.43 -16.63
N GLY A 121 2.77 -0.80 -16.31
CA GLY A 121 3.68 -1.11 -15.21
C GLY A 121 3.02 -1.13 -13.83
N ARG A 122 1.70 -1.02 -13.69
CA ARG A 122 1.02 -1.08 -12.38
C ARG A 122 1.01 -2.50 -11.80
N ARG A 123 1.17 -2.63 -10.48
CA ARG A 123 1.02 -3.92 -9.77
C ARG A 123 -0.47 -4.31 -9.73
N ILE A 124 -0.74 -5.59 -9.94
CA ILE A 124 -2.09 -6.16 -9.83
C ILE A 124 -2.24 -6.77 -8.44
N LEU A 125 -3.37 -6.55 -7.79
CA LEU A 125 -3.72 -7.15 -6.50
C LEU A 125 -5.05 -7.88 -6.65
N LEU A 126 -5.05 -9.20 -6.45
CA LEU A 126 -6.24 -10.04 -6.58
C LEU A 126 -6.79 -10.37 -5.20
N TYR A 127 -8.06 -10.06 -4.96
CA TYR A 127 -8.77 -10.39 -3.72
C TYR A 127 -9.77 -11.52 -3.99
N ARG A 128 -9.63 -12.66 -3.30
CA ARG A 128 -10.55 -13.80 -3.43
C ARG A 128 -11.41 -13.97 -2.18
N MET A 129 -12.46 -13.17 -2.08
CA MET A 129 -13.37 -13.18 -0.92
C MET A 129 -14.39 -14.33 -0.93
N GLY A 130 -14.52 -15.07 -2.05
CA GLY A 130 -15.57 -16.08 -2.26
C GLY A 130 -15.32 -17.46 -1.65
N GLN A 131 -14.08 -17.85 -1.34
CA GLN A 131 -13.80 -19.16 -0.73
C GLN A 131 -14.09 -19.20 0.77
N HIS A 132 -14.12 -18.05 1.45
CA HIS A 132 -14.28 -17.99 2.91
C HIS A 132 -15.75 -18.18 3.36
N LEU A 133 -16.72 -17.84 2.49
CA LEU A 133 -18.16 -17.94 2.79
C LEU A 133 -18.67 -19.40 2.90
N ARG A 134 -17.93 -20.40 2.42
CA ARG A 134 -18.31 -21.82 2.56
C ARG A 134 -18.00 -22.42 3.93
N SER A 135 -17.07 -21.82 4.68
CA SER A 135 -16.73 -22.30 6.04
C SER A 135 -17.63 -21.73 7.13
N ILE A 136 -18.34 -20.63 6.85
CA ILE A 136 -19.31 -20.00 7.76
C ILE A 136 -20.74 -20.48 7.47
N SER A 137 -20.97 -21.11 6.32
CA SER A 137 -22.25 -21.73 5.95
C SER A 137 -22.12 -23.25 5.85
N SER A 138 -22.37 -23.95 6.95
CA SER A 138 -22.73 -25.37 6.96
C SER A 138 -23.58 -25.67 8.19
N PRO A 139 -24.55 -26.59 8.08
CA PRO A 139 -25.96 -26.33 7.84
C PRO A 139 -26.73 -26.03 9.14
N LEU A 140 -27.83 -25.28 9.03
CA LEU A 140 -28.88 -25.30 10.04
C LEU A 140 -29.39 -26.75 10.18
N SER A 141 -28.88 -27.44 11.20
CA SER A 141 -29.40 -28.71 11.69
C SER A 141 -30.81 -28.50 12.22
N ASN A 142 -31.78 -29.15 11.57
CA ASN A 142 -33.14 -29.43 12.04
C ASN A 142 -33.28 -29.57 13.57
N LYS A 143 -34.07 -28.69 14.17
CA LYS A 143 -35.04 -28.90 15.29
C LYS A 143 -36.04 -27.74 15.13
N ALA A 144 -37.36 -27.85 15.12
CA ALA A 144 -38.31 -28.61 15.90
C ALA A 144 -39.69 -28.38 15.22
N VAL A 145 -40.48 -29.41 14.94
CA VAL A 145 -41.63 -29.88 15.75
C VAL A 145 -42.95 -29.64 15.03
N VAL A 146 -43.62 -30.77 14.83
CA VAL A 146 -45.03 -30.98 14.53
C VAL A 146 -45.94 -30.10 15.39
N SER A 147 -46.89 -29.44 14.76
CA SER A 147 -48.26 -29.23 15.25
C SER A 147 -49.16 -28.84 14.09
#